data_AF-K2SAL7-F1
#
_entry.id   AF-K2SAL7-F1
#
_cell.length_a   1.000
_cell.length_b   1.000
_cell.length_c   1.000
_cell.angle_alpha   90.00
_cell.angle_beta   90.00
_cell.angle_gamma   90.00
#
_symmetry.space_group_name_H-M   'P 1'
#
loop_
_entity.id
_entity.type
_entity.pdbx_description
1 polymer ?
#
loop_
_entity_poly.entity_id
_entity_poly.type
_entity_poly.pdbx_seq_one_letter_code
_entity_poly.pdbx_strand_id
1 'polypeptide(L)'
;MTHGPPKDRLDATKNGNVGCPHLLRAVARARPRLHAWGHIHEAWGVERVDWLTPTSDSDAENGQNGGDGLVEMVETIKFDDSAVAEKHAAFVDVSSDGRAALKVGEQTLMVNASIMDLQYNPYNAPVLVDLDLRKAYE
;
A
#
# COMPACT_ATOMS: atom_id res chain seq x y z
N MET A 1 -4.80 -7.59 -5.60
CA MET A 1 -5.86 -7.08 -4.71
C MET A 1 -6.21 -8.16 -3.70
N THR A 2 -6.56 -7.78 -2.49
CA THR A 2 -7.02 -8.68 -1.41
C THR A 2 -8.22 -8.07 -0.68
N HIS A 3 -8.87 -8.85 0.18
CA HIS A 3 -9.96 -8.33 1.01
C HIS A 3 -9.45 -7.39 2.11
N GLY A 4 -8.50 -7.87 2.92
CA GLY A 4 -7.91 -7.13 4.03
C GLY A 4 -6.42 -6.83 3.85
N PRO A 5 -5.82 -6.14 4.84
CA PRO A 5 -4.49 -5.57 4.74
C PRO A 5 -3.35 -6.57 4.98
N PRO A 6 -2.17 -6.33 4.36
CA PRO A 6 -0.90 -6.85 4.85
C PRO A 6 -0.58 -6.31 6.26
N LYS A 7 0.15 -7.09 7.06
CA LYS A 7 0.57 -6.68 8.42
C LYS A 7 1.26 -5.30 8.43
N ASP A 8 0.84 -4.46 9.37
CA ASP A 8 1.33 -3.10 9.65
C ASP A 8 1.18 -2.10 8.49
N ARG A 9 0.47 -2.46 7.41
CA ARG A 9 0.21 -1.59 6.26
C ARG A 9 -1.27 -1.22 6.27
N LEU A 10 -1.59 0.04 6.57
CA LEU A 10 -2.96 0.58 6.64
C LEU A 10 -3.96 -0.41 7.25
N ASP A 11 -3.59 -1.02 8.38
CA ASP A 11 -4.29 -2.12 9.04
C ASP A 11 -4.76 -1.79 10.46
N ALA A 12 -4.64 -0.52 10.86
CA ALA A 12 -5.04 -0.04 12.16
C ALA A 12 -6.57 0.01 12.29
N THR A 13 -7.06 -0.56 13.38
CA THR A 13 -8.47 -0.45 13.81
C THR A 13 -8.51 0.14 15.22
N LYS A 14 -9.72 0.44 15.72
CA LYS A 14 -9.92 0.79 17.15
C LYS A 14 -9.39 -0.25 18.13
N ASN A 15 -9.28 -1.51 17.72
CA ASN A 15 -8.85 -2.63 18.57
C ASN A 15 -7.41 -3.07 18.29
N GLY A 16 -6.65 -2.28 17.53
CA GLY A 16 -5.27 -2.59 17.12
C GLY A 16 -5.14 -3.00 15.66
N ASN A 17 -3.96 -3.50 15.31
CA ASN A 17 -3.60 -3.85 13.93
C ASN A 17 -4.13 -5.25 13.58
N VAL A 18 -4.77 -5.38 12.41
CA VAL A 18 -5.40 -6.65 11.96
C VAL A 18 -4.78 -7.23 10.70
N GLY A 19 -3.64 -6.71 10.25
CA GLY A 19 -3.01 -7.13 9.02
C GLY A 19 -2.35 -8.50 9.10
N CYS A 20 -2.32 -9.19 7.96
CA CYS A 20 -1.84 -10.56 7.89
C CYS A 20 -0.33 -10.62 7.56
N PRO A 21 0.52 -11.24 8.41
CA PRO A 21 1.96 -11.34 8.16
C PRO A 21 2.29 -12.26 6.97
N HIS A 22 1.46 -13.28 6.70
CA HIS A 22 1.62 -14.12 5.53
C HIS A 22 1.29 -13.38 4.24
N LEU A 23 0.31 -12.46 4.29
CA LEU A 23 -0.01 -11.59 3.17
C LEU A 23 1.15 -10.63 2.92
N LEU A 24 1.71 -9.97 3.93
CA LEU A 24 2.88 -9.10 3.75
C LEU A 24 4.05 -9.83 3.07
N ARG A 25 4.37 -11.05 3.53
CA ARG A 25 5.39 -11.91 2.89
C ARG A 25 5.05 -12.22 1.43
N ALA A 26 3.78 -12.48 1.12
CA ALA A 26 3.36 -12.74 -0.25
C ALA A 26 3.49 -11.51 -1.15
N VAL A 27 3.13 -10.32 -0.65
CA VAL A 27 3.31 -9.06 -1.40
C VAL A 27 4.80 -8.75 -1.58
N ALA A 28 5.63 -8.92 -0.54
CA ALA A 28 7.08 -8.71 -0.60
C ALA A 28 7.77 -9.63 -1.61
N ARG A 29 7.31 -10.88 -1.77
CA ARG A 29 7.81 -11.80 -2.81
C ARG A 29 7.32 -11.42 -4.20
N ALA A 30 6.05 -11.02 -4.34
CA ALA A 30 5.46 -10.71 -5.64
C ALA A 30 5.89 -9.33 -6.17
N ARG A 31 6.28 -8.40 -5.29
CA ARG A 31 6.65 -7.01 -5.56
C ARG A 31 5.75 -6.32 -6.59
N PRO A 32 4.42 -6.32 -6.39
CA PRO A 32 3.50 -5.74 -7.36
C PRO A 32 3.68 -4.21 -7.42
N ARG A 33 3.33 -3.59 -8.55
CA ARG A 33 3.30 -2.13 -8.66
C ARG A 33 2.26 -1.51 -7.72
N LEU A 34 1.08 -2.14 -7.63
CA LEU A 34 -0.03 -1.75 -6.76
C LEU A 34 -0.54 -2.97 -6.00
N HIS A 35 -0.72 -2.81 -4.69
CA HIS A 35 -1.50 -3.71 -3.86
C HIS A 35 -2.64 -2.92 -3.22
N ALA A 36 -3.88 -3.33 -3.48
CA ALA A 36 -5.08 -2.66 -3.00
C ALA A 36 -6.00 -3.62 -2.25
N TRP A 37 -6.63 -3.11 -1.19
CA TRP A 37 -7.59 -3.81 -0.33
C TRP A 37 -8.63 -2.83 0.21
N GLY A 38 -9.58 -3.35 1.00
CA GLY A 38 -10.56 -2.54 1.73
C GLY A 38 -10.76 -3.10 3.13
N HIS A 39 -12.03 -3.19 3.55
CA HIS A 39 -12.48 -3.78 4.83
C HIS A 39 -12.10 -2.99 6.10
N ILE A 40 -10.98 -2.28 6.12
CA ILE A 40 -10.52 -1.47 7.26
C ILE A 40 -10.87 -0.01 7.03
N HIS A 41 -12.05 0.37 7.51
CA HIS A 41 -12.66 1.68 7.27
C HIS A 41 -11.85 2.83 7.90
N GLU A 42 -11.22 2.56 9.05
CA GLU A 42 -10.46 3.57 9.82
C GLU A 42 -9.08 3.88 9.24
N ALA A 43 -8.54 3.01 8.39
CA ALA A 43 -7.19 3.13 7.87
C ALA A 43 -7.18 3.40 6.35
N TRP A 44 -8.20 4.07 5.82
CA TRP A 44 -8.16 4.53 4.43
C TRP A 44 -6.91 5.39 4.19
N GLY A 45 -6.28 5.19 3.03
CA GLY A 45 -5.09 5.95 2.66
C GLY A 45 -4.18 5.24 1.67
N VAL A 46 -3.01 5.84 1.47
CA VAL A 46 -2.00 5.38 0.52
C VAL A 46 -0.62 5.44 1.15
N GLU A 47 0.13 4.35 0.99
CA GLU A 47 1.53 4.25 1.39
C GLU A 47 2.39 3.81 0.18
N ARG A 48 3.61 4.33 0.10
CA ARG A 48 4.68 3.76 -0.73
C ARG A 48 5.58 2.94 0.17
N VAL A 49 5.78 1.67 -0.19
CA VAL A 49 6.62 0.72 0.54
C VAL A 49 7.86 0.43 -0.26
N ASP A 50 9.03 0.63 0.35
CA ASP A 50 10.33 0.22 -0.18
C ASP A 50 10.68 -1.15 0.42
N TRP A 51 10.86 -2.14 -0.45
CA TRP A 51 11.20 -3.50 -0.01
C TRP A 51 12.69 -3.60 0.30
N LEU A 52 13.00 -4.22 1.44
CA LEU A 52 14.38 -4.57 1.75
C LEU A 52 14.90 -5.52 0.67
N THR A 53 16.06 -5.18 0.10
CA THR A 53 16.77 -6.06 -0.83
C THR A 53 17.76 -6.90 -0.02
N PRO A 54 17.62 -8.24 0.01
CA PRO A 54 18.59 -9.09 0.68
C PRO A 54 19.97 -8.87 0.05
N THR A 55 20.95 -8.46 0.86
CA THR A 55 22.33 -8.25 0.41
C THR A 55 23.17 -9.51 0.50
N SER A 56 22.64 -10.59 1.10
CA SER A 56 23.27 -11.91 1.18
C SER A 56 22.26 -13.06 1.25
N ASP A 57 22.66 -14.25 0.78
CA ASP A 57 21.83 -15.48 0.81
C ASP A 57 21.49 -15.95 2.23
N SER A 58 22.25 -15.52 3.25
CA SER A 58 22.02 -15.87 4.66
C SER A 58 20.88 -15.12 5.34
N ASP A 59 20.39 -14.03 4.76
CA ASP A 59 19.31 -13.23 5.36
C ASP A 59 17.91 -13.76 5.01
N ALA A 60 17.83 -14.66 4.02
CA ALA A 60 16.56 -15.23 3.56
C ALA A 60 15.96 -16.30 4.51
N GLU A 61 16.77 -16.87 5.42
CA GLU A 61 16.35 -17.96 6.30
C GLU A 61 15.93 -17.53 7.73
N ASN A 62 16.18 -16.28 8.13
CA ASN A 62 15.96 -15.85 9.52
C ASN A 62 14.54 -15.32 9.81
N GLY A 63 13.53 -16.04 9.31
CA GLY A 63 12.10 -15.69 9.43
C GLY A 63 11.48 -15.86 10.83
N GLN A 64 12.23 -15.68 11.92
CA GLN A 64 11.78 -15.96 13.29
C GLN A 64 11.89 -14.81 14.30
N ASN A 65 12.34 -13.61 13.93
CA ASN A 65 12.29 -12.46 14.84
C ASN A 65 11.09 -11.57 14.52
N GLY A 66 10.28 -11.22 15.51
CA GLY A 66 8.95 -10.59 15.40
C GLY A 66 8.85 -9.20 14.73
N GLY A 67 9.88 -8.73 14.03
CA GLY A 67 9.79 -7.67 13.02
C GLY A 67 10.06 -8.33 11.67
N ASP A 68 9.10 -8.28 10.75
CA ASP A 68 9.13 -9.08 9.51
C ASP A 68 10.34 -8.76 8.62
N GLY A 69 11.00 -7.61 8.78
CA GLY A 69 12.29 -7.30 8.16
C GLY A 69 12.23 -7.20 6.63
N LEU A 70 11.02 -7.13 6.07
CA LEU A 70 10.80 -7.13 4.62
C LEU A 70 10.75 -5.71 4.04
N VAL A 71 10.46 -4.73 4.89
CA VAL A 71 10.21 -3.34 4.50
C VAL A 71 11.34 -2.48 5.04
N GLU A 72 12.03 -1.80 4.14
CA GLU A 72 13.12 -0.88 4.47
C GLU A 72 12.54 0.47 4.90
N MET A 73 11.60 1.00 4.12
CA MET A 73 10.98 2.30 4.36
C MET A 73 9.49 2.29 3.99
N VAL A 74 8.73 3.12 4.68
CA VAL A 74 7.33 3.42 4.37
C VAL A 74 7.17 4.93 4.29
N GLU A 75 6.62 5.40 3.18
CA GLU A 75 6.19 6.79 2.99
C GLU A 75 4.67 6.83 2.94
N THR A 76 4.03 7.43 3.95
CA THR A 76 2.60 7.72 3.89
C THR A 76 2.36 8.93 2.99
N ILE A 77 1.54 8.75 1.95
CA ILE A 77 1.15 9.84 1.05
C ILE A 77 0.00 10.60 1.72
N LYS A 78 0.26 11.86 2.07
CA LYS A 78 -0.74 12.74 2.67
C LYS A 78 -1.51 13.49 1.59
N PHE A 79 -2.80 13.63 1.82
CA PHE A 79 -3.68 14.41 0.97
C PHE A 79 -4.15 15.66 1.71
N ASP A 80 -4.39 16.73 0.97
CA ASP A 80 -5.10 17.91 1.48
C ASP A 80 -6.60 17.66 1.35
N ASP A 81 -7.31 17.69 2.47
CA ASP A 81 -8.75 17.37 2.52
C ASP A 81 -9.59 18.31 1.63
N SER A 82 -9.20 19.59 1.53
CA SER A 82 -9.93 20.55 0.68
C SER A 82 -9.76 20.22 -0.80
N ALA A 83 -8.54 19.87 -1.22
CA ALA A 83 -8.25 19.46 -2.59
C ALA A 83 -8.92 18.12 -2.94
N VAL A 84 -8.98 17.17 -2.00
CA VAL A 84 -9.70 15.89 -2.18
C VAL A 84 -11.19 16.13 -2.33
N ALA A 85 -11.76 17.00 -1.49
CA ALA A 85 -13.17 17.38 -1.57
C ALA A 85 -13.49 18.12 -2.88
N GLU A 86 -12.65 19.07 -3.31
CA GLU A 86 -12.85 19.82 -4.57
C GLU A 86 -12.79 18.91 -5.80
N LYS A 87 -11.85 17.95 -5.81
CA LYS A 87 -11.63 17.06 -6.96
C LYS A 87 -12.39 15.74 -6.86
N HIS A 88 -13.12 15.51 -5.77
CA HIS A 88 -13.81 14.27 -5.44
C HIS A 88 -12.94 13.00 -5.47
N ALA A 89 -11.63 13.11 -5.29
CA ALA A 89 -10.72 11.97 -5.22
C ALA A 89 -9.36 12.36 -4.63
N ALA A 90 -8.68 11.38 -4.04
CA ALA A 90 -7.28 11.42 -3.65
C ALA A 90 -6.41 11.00 -4.85
N PHE A 91 -5.76 11.98 -5.48
CA PHE A 91 -4.95 11.76 -6.68
C PHE A 91 -3.52 11.38 -6.31
N VAL A 92 -3.03 10.29 -6.88
CA VAL A 92 -1.66 9.81 -6.73
C VAL A 92 -1.10 9.50 -8.10
N ASP A 93 -0.02 10.18 -8.47
CA ASP A 93 0.70 9.91 -9.73
C ASP A 93 2.06 9.29 -9.43
N VAL A 94 2.18 8.01 -9.76
CA VAL A 94 3.43 7.24 -9.68
C VAL A 94 3.86 6.71 -11.04
N SER A 95 3.32 7.28 -12.12
CA SER A 95 3.75 7.03 -13.50
C SER A 95 5.15 7.60 -13.77
N SER A 96 5.76 7.22 -14.89
CA SER A 96 7.05 7.76 -15.32
C SER A 96 7.03 9.27 -15.61
N ASP A 97 5.86 9.83 -15.91
CA ASP A 97 5.67 11.26 -16.15
C ASP A 97 5.44 12.05 -14.85
N GLY A 98 5.18 11.33 -13.75
CA GLY A 98 4.94 11.88 -12.43
C GLY A 98 6.20 12.35 -11.71
N ARG A 99 6.01 13.19 -10.69
CA ARG A 99 7.11 13.76 -9.87
C ARG A 99 7.80 12.73 -8.98
N ALA A 100 7.11 11.62 -8.72
CA ALA A 100 7.55 10.56 -7.82
C ALA A 100 7.23 9.19 -8.45
N ALA A 101 7.81 8.91 -9.62
CA ALA A 101 7.62 7.64 -10.31
C ALA A 101 7.90 6.43 -9.39
N LEU A 102 7.16 5.33 -9.58
CA LEU A 102 7.36 4.11 -8.81
C LEU A 102 8.63 3.37 -9.28
N LYS A 103 9.53 3.00 -8.36
CA LYS A 103 10.64 2.10 -8.68
C LYS A 103 10.15 0.65 -8.78
N VAL A 104 9.81 0.22 -9.99
CA VAL A 104 9.22 -1.10 -10.23
C VAL A 104 10.13 -2.23 -9.74
N GLY A 105 9.60 -3.12 -8.90
CA GLY A 105 10.36 -4.25 -8.35
C GLY A 105 11.17 -3.91 -7.09
N GLU A 106 11.24 -2.65 -6.72
CA GLU A 106 11.80 -2.18 -5.44
C GLU A 106 10.70 -1.59 -4.54
N GLN A 107 9.68 -0.99 -5.15
CA GLN A 107 8.59 -0.31 -4.48
C GLN A 107 7.22 -0.91 -4.84
N THR A 108 6.30 -0.83 -3.88
CA THR A 108 4.89 -1.12 -4.08
C THR A 108 4.05 0.03 -3.54
N LEU A 109 3.10 0.51 -4.36
CA LEU A 109 2.05 1.38 -3.87
C LEU A 109 0.99 0.54 -3.15
N MET A 110 0.74 0.86 -1.89
CA MET A 110 -0.21 0.19 -1.00
C MET A 110 -1.43 1.09 -0.83
N VAL A 111 -2.62 0.58 -1.13
CA VAL A 111 -3.86 1.38 -1.09
C VAL A 111 -4.94 0.67 -0.28
N ASN A 112 -5.35 1.28 0.82
CA ASN A 112 -6.60 0.92 1.47
C ASN A 112 -7.72 1.79 0.88
N ALA A 113 -8.54 1.19 0.02
CA ALA A 113 -9.63 1.84 -0.69
C ALA A 113 -10.99 1.71 0.02
N SER A 114 -11.00 1.56 1.35
CA SER A 114 -12.24 1.49 2.13
C SER A 114 -13.00 2.82 2.06
N ILE A 115 -14.13 2.85 1.36
CA ILE A 115 -14.95 4.07 1.17
C ILE A 115 -15.77 4.42 2.42
N MET A 116 -16.20 3.41 3.17
CA MET A 116 -17.11 3.59 4.29
C MET A 116 -16.39 4.02 5.57
N ASP A 117 -17.08 4.76 6.42
CA ASP A 117 -16.70 4.94 7.84
C ASP A 117 -17.26 3.80 8.73
N LEU A 118 -17.07 3.89 10.04
CA LEU A 118 -17.59 2.90 11.00
C LEU A 118 -19.12 2.92 11.16
N GLN A 119 -19.78 3.96 10.67
CA GLN A 119 -21.22 4.11 10.62
C GLN A 119 -21.79 3.69 9.25
N TYR A 120 -20.95 3.17 8.34
CA TYR A 120 -21.29 2.78 6.97
C TYR A 120 -21.74 3.94 6.08
N ASN A 121 -21.33 5.17 6.38
CA ASN A 121 -21.47 6.29 5.45
C ASN A 121 -20.29 6.32 4.47
N PRO A 122 -20.50 6.68 3.20
CA PRO A 122 -19.44 6.81 2.21
C PRO A 122 -18.62 8.09 2.46
N TYR A 123 -17.71 8.02 3.43
CA TYR A 123 -16.94 9.15 3.92
C TYR A 123 -15.60 9.31 3.19
N ASN A 124 -14.89 8.20 2.97
CA ASN A 124 -13.55 8.24 2.40
C ASN A 124 -13.61 8.41 0.88
N ALA A 125 -12.77 9.29 0.35
CA ALA A 125 -12.73 9.57 -1.08
C ALA A 125 -12.19 8.37 -1.90
N PRO A 126 -12.58 8.24 -3.17
CA PRO A 126 -11.90 7.34 -4.10
C PRO A 126 -10.42 7.72 -4.20
N VAL A 127 -9.55 6.72 -4.37
CA VAL A 127 -8.13 6.94 -4.71
C VAL A 127 -7.97 6.77 -6.22
N LEU A 128 -7.53 7.82 -6.91
CA LEU A 128 -7.22 7.79 -8.34
C LEU A 128 -5.71 7.67 -8.49
N VAL A 129 -5.26 6.58 -9.09
CA VAL A 129 -3.83 6.28 -9.25
C VAL A 129 -3.46 6.30 -10.73
N ASP A 130 -2.58 7.22 -11.10
CA ASP A 130 -1.86 7.17 -12.38
C ASP A 130 -0.63 6.28 -12.21
N LEU A 131 -0.59 5.19 -12.99
CA LEU A 131 0.41 4.13 -12.88
C LEU A 131 0.74 3.55 -14.25
N ASP A 132 2.02 3.43 -14.55
CA ASP A 132 2.46 2.75 -15.77
C ASP A 132 2.04 1.28 -15.73
N LEU A 133 1.58 0.76 -16.87
CA LEU A 133 1.30 -0.67 -17.05
C LEU A 133 2.36 -1.31 -17.95
N ARG A 134 2.56 -2.62 -17.78
CA ARG A 134 3.37 -3.37 -18.74
C ARG A 134 2.66 -3.37 -20.09
N LYS A 135 3.41 -3.17 -21.18
CA LYS A 135 2.87 -3.35 -22.53
C LYS A 135 2.39 -4.80 -22.66
N ALA A 136 1.26 -4.98 -23.34
CA ALA A 136 0.62 -6.29 -23.45
C ALA A 136 1.43 -7.30 -24.28
N TYR A 137 2.35 -6.84 -25.14
CA TYR A 137 3.18 -7.68 -26.00
C TYR A 137 4.56 -7.03 -26.22
N GLU A 138 5.63 -7.77 -25.92
CA GLU A 138 6.98 -7.68 -26.49
C GLU A 138 7.37 -9.07 -27.00
#